data_AF-A0A1L9T6B0-F1
#
_entry.id   AF-A0A1L9T6B0-F1
#
_cell.length_a   1.000
_cell.length_b   1.000
_cell.length_c   1.000
_cell.angle_alpha   90.00
_cell.angle_beta   90.00
_cell.angle_gamma   90.00
#
_symmetry.space_group_name_H-M   'P 1'
#
loop_
_entity.id
_entity.type
_entity.pdbx_description
1 polymer ?
#
loop_
_entity_poly.entity_id
_entity_poly.type
_entity_poly.pdbx_seq_one_letter_code
_entity_poly.pdbx_strand_id
1 'polypeptide(L)'
;MNRAVSAAKEKKRAADREAQRHNRARTKAYIAYIEKTLQDLSGPNGQDSLGQQLTQQQEKINHLQETLGKIANLAQDAAGALPSSSISEKSSQHTNASQPTGEEGTPASVMNALPAGNGFFGMDLRCSDRERNYLAVLGNAVSLAQSFSPVILGDKPLTPASDDDFCIRAVVDGWKAATARSEVDVVWGLLQTVDEGLYYRTDPITRIGLLRLMRSMLLQRIGAAHRDSSLPEYMSATPVQASIMHQPFLDFFPWPQFRDYWILNGTEYVDESCAASFSTRIWFEWPFELRDVYHKQVITDTLSFSAEFESRYHDLSSWHLGSEREWPELSLETCQLGLEELQPPLTGDAINKT
;
A
#
# COMPACT_ATOMS: atom_id res chain seq x y z
N MET A 1 23.52 -35.97 4.25
CA MET A 1 22.43 -35.17 3.63
C MET A 1 21.05 -35.40 4.28
N ASN A 2 20.60 -36.63 4.52
CA ASN A 2 19.24 -36.92 5.03
C ASN A 2 18.89 -36.38 6.43
N ARG A 3 19.88 -36.19 7.31
CA ARG A 3 19.65 -35.74 8.70
C ARG A 3 19.33 -34.25 8.83
N ALA A 4 19.85 -33.43 7.92
CA ALA A 4 19.57 -31.98 7.88
C ALA A 4 18.17 -31.68 7.34
N VAL A 5 17.75 -32.45 6.32
CA VAL A 5 16.40 -32.37 5.74
C VAL A 5 15.32 -32.82 6.74
N SER A 6 15.58 -33.85 7.55
CA SER A 6 14.64 -34.27 8.59
C SER A 6 14.52 -33.24 9.72
N ALA A 7 15.64 -32.61 10.12
CA ALA A 7 15.64 -31.56 11.14
C ALA A 7 14.89 -30.30 10.68
N ALA A 8 15.01 -29.90 9.41
CA ALA A 8 14.24 -28.79 8.84
C ALA A 8 12.73 -29.10 8.79
N LYS A 9 12.36 -30.32 8.37
CA LYS A 9 10.97 -30.79 8.35
C LYS A 9 10.35 -30.85 9.76
N GLU A 10 11.15 -31.22 10.75
CA GLU A 10 10.71 -31.32 12.14
C GLU A 10 10.56 -29.95 12.81
N LYS A 11 11.43 -28.99 12.49
CA LYS A 11 11.28 -27.58 12.87
C LYS A 11 10.04 -26.95 12.24
N LYS A 12 9.77 -27.23 10.94
CA LYS A 12 8.56 -26.78 10.25
C LYS A 12 7.28 -27.31 10.92
N ARG A 13 7.25 -28.59 11.32
CA ARG A 13 6.14 -29.19 12.07
C ARG A 13 5.99 -28.65 13.50
N ALA A 14 7.08 -28.23 14.13
CA ALA A 14 7.02 -27.60 15.45
C ALA A 14 6.41 -26.20 15.36
N ALA A 15 6.85 -25.40 14.38
CA ALA A 15 6.32 -24.07 14.11
C ALA A 15 4.83 -24.11 13.73
N ASP A 16 4.43 -25.06 12.87
CA ASP A 16 3.03 -25.28 12.48
C ASP A 16 2.13 -25.57 13.69
N ARG A 17 2.59 -26.42 14.62
CA ARG A 17 1.86 -26.73 15.86
C ARG A 17 1.76 -25.53 16.80
N GLU A 18 2.77 -24.66 16.82
CA GLU A 18 2.77 -23.46 17.66
C GLU A 18 1.86 -22.37 17.07
N ALA A 19 1.90 -22.17 15.75
CA ALA A 19 1.00 -21.30 15.01
C ALA A 19 -0.47 -21.73 15.21
N GLN A 20 -0.78 -23.02 15.06
CA GLN A 20 -2.14 -23.52 15.25
C GLN A 20 -2.65 -23.32 16.69
N ARG A 21 -1.77 -23.44 17.69
CA ARG A 21 -2.12 -23.14 19.09
C ARG A 21 -2.40 -21.65 19.29
N HIS A 22 -1.56 -20.80 18.70
CA HIS A 22 -1.71 -19.36 18.80
C HIS A 22 -2.98 -18.86 18.09
N ASN A 23 -3.32 -19.42 16.91
CA ASN A 23 -4.58 -19.15 16.20
C ASN A 23 -5.79 -19.55 17.06
N ARG A 24 -5.81 -20.79 17.58
CA ARG A 24 -6.89 -21.25 18.49
C ARG A 24 -6.99 -20.38 19.74
N ALA A 25 -5.86 -19.93 20.29
CA ALA A 25 -5.84 -19.05 21.45
C ALA A 25 -6.41 -17.66 21.12
N ARG A 26 -6.06 -17.09 19.95
CA ARG A 26 -6.63 -15.81 19.46
C ARG A 26 -8.12 -15.92 19.21
N THR A 27 -8.57 -16.95 18.49
CA THR A 27 -10.00 -17.19 18.23
C THR A 27 -10.77 -17.35 19.54
N LYS A 28 -10.21 -18.12 20.50
CA LYS A 28 -10.82 -18.26 21.83
C LYS A 28 -10.86 -16.93 22.61
N ALA A 29 -9.79 -16.14 22.56
CA ALA A 29 -9.73 -14.84 23.22
C ALA A 29 -10.70 -13.82 22.58
N TYR A 30 -10.86 -13.88 21.25
CA TYR A 30 -11.78 -13.02 20.50
C TYR A 30 -13.23 -13.41 20.74
N ILE A 31 -13.54 -14.71 20.75
CA ILE A 31 -14.86 -15.22 21.14
C ILE A 31 -15.18 -14.77 22.57
N ALA A 32 -14.28 -14.98 23.53
CA ALA A 32 -14.48 -14.54 24.91
C ALA A 32 -14.64 -13.02 25.04
N TYR A 33 -13.93 -12.25 24.22
CA TYR A 33 -14.07 -10.80 24.14
C TYR A 33 -15.46 -10.40 23.62
N ILE A 34 -15.91 -10.98 22.50
CA ILE A 34 -17.24 -10.71 21.93
C ILE A 34 -18.34 -11.14 22.89
N GLU A 35 -18.23 -12.32 23.52
CA GLU A 35 -19.18 -12.80 24.51
C GLU A 35 -19.27 -11.84 25.71
N LYS A 36 -18.12 -11.38 26.21
CA LYS A 36 -18.06 -10.36 27.28
C LYS A 36 -18.67 -9.03 26.83
N THR A 37 -18.33 -8.55 25.64
CA THR A 37 -18.88 -7.30 25.09
C THR A 37 -20.39 -7.39 24.86
N LEU A 38 -20.90 -8.52 24.37
CA LEU A 38 -22.33 -8.77 24.25
C LEU A 38 -23.02 -8.80 25.61
N GLN A 39 -22.37 -9.36 26.64
CA GLN A 39 -22.89 -9.41 28.00
C GLN A 39 -22.90 -8.02 28.66
N ASP A 40 -21.86 -7.22 28.44
CA ASP A 40 -21.75 -5.84 28.92
C ASP A 40 -22.77 -4.91 28.21
N LEU A 41 -23.04 -5.15 26.91
CA LEU A 41 -23.99 -4.37 26.12
C LEU A 41 -25.46 -4.80 26.31
N SER A 42 -25.71 -6.07 26.62
CA SER A 42 -27.07 -6.60 26.83
C SER A 42 -27.57 -6.46 28.27
N GLY A 43 -26.71 -6.01 29.21
CA GLY A 43 -27.09 -5.77 30.60
C GLY A 43 -27.75 -4.39 30.80
N PRO A 44 -28.60 -4.22 31.83
CA PRO A 44 -29.28 -2.95 32.14
C PRO A 44 -28.35 -1.77 32.46
N ASN A 45 -27.04 -1.99 32.58
CA ASN A 45 -26.00 -0.96 32.83
C ASN A 45 -25.26 -0.50 31.56
N GLY A 46 -25.50 -1.11 30.38
CA GLY A 46 -24.76 -0.81 29.15
C GLY A 46 -24.95 0.63 28.66
N GLN A 47 -26.11 1.22 28.92
CA GLN A 47 -26.44 2.59 28.54
C GLN A 47 -25.72 3.64 29.41
N ASP A 48 -25.49 3.33 30.69
CA ASP A 48 -24.76 4.19 31.62
C ASP A 48 -23.24 4.14 31.37
N SER A 49 -22.71 2.98 30.99
CA SER A 49 -21.28 2.83 30.62
C SER A 49 -20.93 3.61 29.35
N LEU A 50 -21.82 3.58 28.34
CA LEU A 50 -21.66 4.36 27.11
C LEU A 50 -21.69 5.86 27.40
N GLY A 51 -22.60 6.29 28.29
CA GLY A 51 -22.67 7.67 28.78
C GLY A 51 -21.37 8.11 29.44
N GLN A 52 -20.81 7.30 30.34
CA GLN A 52 -19.53 7.59 30.98
C GLN A 52 -18.36 7.64 30.00
N GLN A 53 -18.32 6.76 29.00
CA GLN A 53 -17.29 6.80 27.95
C GLN A 53 -17.38 8.05 27.08
N LEU A 54 -18.59 8.50 26.75
CA LEU A 54 -18.82 9.74 26.01
C LEU A 54 -18.34 10.95 26.79
N THR A 55 -18.64 11.03 28.09
CA THR A 55 -18.15 12.11 28.96
C THR A 55 -16.63 12.11 29.05
N GLN A 56 -16.02 10.92 29.19
CA GLN A 56 -14.57 10.78 29.30
C GLN A 56 -13.84 11.11 27.98
N GLN A 57 -14.45 10.79 26.83
CA GLN A 57 -13.95 11.22 25.52
C GLN A 57 -14.07 12.75 25.36
N GLN A 58 -15.18 13.34 25.79
CA GLN A 58 -15.39 14.78 25.72
C GLN A 58 -14.39 15.56 26.59
N GLU A 59 -14.09 15.07 27.79
CA GLU A 59 -13.05 15.65 28.67
C GLU A 59 -11.65 15.57 28.04
N LYS A 60 -11.30 14.46 27.40
CA LYS A 60 -10.02 14.31 26.69
C LYS A 60 -9.91 15.28 25.51
N ILE A 61 -10.98 15.45 24.73
CA ILE A 61 -11.02 16.41 23.63
C ILE A 61 -10.84 17.83 24.17
N ASN A 62 -11.55 18.20 25.24
CA ASN A 62 -11.42 19.52 25.84
C ASN A 62 -10.01 19.76 26.39
N HIS A 63 -9.40 18.76 27.04
CA HIS A 63 -8.04 18.85 27.55
C HIS A 63 -6.99 18.97 26.44
N LEU A 64 -7.15 18.23 25.33
CA LEU A 64 -6.28 18.35 24.16
C LEU A 64 -6.42 19.72 23.50
N GLN A 65 -7.64 20.25 23.38
CA GLN A 65 -7.88 21.60 22.87
C GLN A 65 -7.25 22.67 23.78
N GLU A 66 -7.34 22.52 25.09
CA GLU A 66 -6.70 23.43 26.05
C GLU A 66 -5.16 23.35 25.96
N THR A 67 -4.61 22.14 25.79
CA THR A 67 -3.18 21.92 25.63
C THR A 67 -2.67 22.54 24.32
N LEU A 68 -3.40 22.34 23.22
CA LEU A 68 -3.10 22.97 21.94
C LEU A 68 -3.20 24.49 22.02
N GLY A 69 -4.18 25.04 22.74
CA GLY A 69 -4.29 26.48 23.00
C GLY A 69 -3.13 27.03 23.82
N LYS A 70 -2.66 26.31 24.84
CA LYS A 70 -1.46 26.66 25.62
C LYS A 70 -0.21 26.62 24.77
N ILE A 71 -0.05 25.62 23.91
CA ILE A 71 1.08 25.52 22.97
C ILE A 71 1.03 26.67 21.96
N ALA A 72 -0.14 27.01 21.44
CA ALA A 72 -0.31 28.14 20.52
C ALA A 72 0.07 29.48 21.19
N ASN A 73 -0.36 29.71 22.43
CA ASN A 73 0.01 30.91 23.19
C ASN A 73 1.51 30.95 23.52
N LEU A 74 2.12 29.81 23.89
CA LEU A 74 3.57 29.72 24.13
C LEU A 74 4.40 29.96 22.86
N ALA A 75 3.91 29.49 21.71
CA ALA A 75 4.55 29.76 20.42
C ALA A 75 4.43 31.25 20.02
N GLN A 76 3.35 31.91 20.42
CA GLN A 76 3.12 33.34 20.17
C GLN A 76 3.93 34.23 21.12
N ASP A 77 4.10 33.82 22.39
CA ASP A 77 4.99 34.46 23.36
C ASP A 77 6.48 34.30 22.98
N ALA A 78 6.87 33.16 22.41
CA ALA A 78 8.21 32.94 21.88
C ALA A 78 8.51 33.80 20.64
N ALA A 79 7.49 34.16 19.86
CA ALA A 79 7.61 35.10 18.75
C ALA A 79 7.60 36.59 19.20
N GLY A 80 7.20 36.88 20.44
CA GLY A 80 7.07 38.23 20.99
C GLY A 80 8.26 38.76 21.79
N ALA A 81 9.28 37.93 22.07
CA ALA A 81 10.41 38.31 22.93
C ALA A 81 11.74 38.41 22.18
N LEU A 82 11.94 39.53 21.47
CA LEU A 82 13.26 40.08 21.16
C LEU A 82 13.26 41.57 21.52
N PRO A 83 14.00 42.00 22.56
CA PRO A 83 14.09 43.41 22.94
C PRO A 83 15.11 44.16 22.07
N SER A 84 14.69 45.37 21.70
CA SER A 84 15.50 46.44 21.14
C SER A 84 16.47 47.01 22.17
N SER A 85 17.74 47.24 21.79
CA SER A 85 18.48 48.45 22.16
C SER A 85 19.88 48.55 21.51
N SER A 86 19.98 49.54 20.62
CA SER A 86 21.05 50.57 20.49
C SER A 86 22.54 50.19 20.35
N ILE A 87 23.15 50.59 19.22
CA ILE A 87 24.43 51.34 19.11
C ILE A 87 24.29 52.25 17.86
N SER A 88 24.12 53.57 17.95
CA SER A 88 25.07 54.67 18.28
C SER A 88 26.07 55.07 17.18
N GLU A 89 25.83 56.28 16.68
CA GLU A 89 26.75 57.38 16.36
C GLU A 89 28.06 57.20 15.54
N LYS A 90 28.14 58.12 14.55
CA LYS A 90 29.30 58.91 14.05
C LYS A 90 30.28 58.29 13.04
N SER A 91 30.14 58.85 11.83
CA SER A 91 31.13 59.66 11.11
C SER A 91 32.44 59.02 10.62
N SER A 92 32.58 59.12 9.29
CA SER A 92 33.80 59.46 8.54
C SER A 92 34.83 58.36 8.20
N GLN A 93 34.91 58.16 6.88
CA GLN A 93 36.10 58.21 6.03
C GLN A 93 37.07 57.02 5.96
N HIS A 94 37.18 56.57 4.71
CA HIS A 94 38.39 56.24 3.94
C HIS A 94 38.99 54.82 3.99
N THR A 95 39.09 54.30 2.75
CA THR A 95 40.18 53.54 2.11
C THR A 95 40.26 52.01 2.21
N ASN A 96 39.92 51.42 1.06
CA ASN A 96 40.68 50.44 0.26
C ASN A 96 41.19 49.12 0.88
N ALA A 97 40.65 48.06 0.27
CA ALA A 97 41.37 47.02 -0.47
C ALA A 97 41.46 45.61 0.16
N SER A 98 41.02 44.66 -0.68
CA SER A 98 41.46 43.27 -0.82
C SER A 98 40.76 42.19 0.03
N GLN A 99 39.93 41.40 -0.67
CA GLN A 99 39.77 39.94 -0.55
C GLN A 99 41.13 39.20 -0.37
N PRO A 100 41.21 37.93 0.09
CA PRO A 100 40.25 36.84 -0.18
C PRO A 100 40.02 35.76 0.92
N THR A 101 39.05 34.87 0.60
CA THR A 101 38.95 33.42 0.92
C THR A 101 38.63 32.93 2.34
N GLY A 102 37.62 32.06 2.41
CA GLY A 102 37.33 31.16 3.53
C GLY A 102 35.87 30.70 3.51
N GLU A 103 35.64 29.49 3.00
CA GLU A 103 34.36 28.77 2.93
C GLU A 103 33.83 28.31 4.29
N GLU A 104 32.59 27.81 4.26
CA GLU A 104 31.81 27.09 5.29
C GLU A 104 31.13 27.98 6.35
N GLY A 105 29.83 27.90 6.61
CA GLY A 105 28.81 26.91 6.23
C GLY A 105 27.70 27.00 7.29
N THR A 106 26.64 27.76 6.99
CA THR A 106 25.45 27.90 7.85
C THR A 106 24.52 26.69 7.72
N PRO A 107 23.88 26.22 8.80
CA PRO A 107 22.97 25.08 8.76
C PRO A 107 21.60 25.51 8.23
N ALA A 108 21.21 24.98 7.08
CA ALA A 108 19.87 25.18 6.53
C ALA A 108 19.03 23.90 6.69
N SER A 109 17.81 24.10 7.19
CA SER A 109 16.59 23.34 6.93
C SER A 109 16.59 21.82 7.19
N VAL A 110 15.93 21.42 8.28
CA VAL A 110 15.69 20.01 8.66
C VAL A 110 14.41 19.43 7.99
N MET A 111 13.95 20.00 6.88
CA MET A 111 12.72 19.55 6.21
C MET A 111 12.95 19.52 4.70
N ASN A 112 13.33 18.33 4.20
CA ASN A 112 13.15 17.80 2.84
C ASN A 112 14.26 16.79 2.51
N ALA A 113 14.13 15.59 3.06
CA ALA A 113 14.72 14.39 2.47
C ALA A 113 14.01 13.18 3.09
N LEU A 114 13.28 12.41 2.28
CA LEU A 114 13.09 11.00 2.62
C LEU A 114 14.49 10.39 2.76
N PRO A 115 14.79 9.65 3.84
CA PRO A 115 16.12 9.09 4.02
C PRO A 115 16.40 8.11 2.88
N ALA A 116 17.47 8.37 2.11
CA ALA A 116 18.00 7.51 1.06
C ALA A 116 18.67 6.25 1.65
N GLY A 117 17.92 5.48 2.45
CA GLY A 117 18.37 4.25 3.08
C GLY A 117 17.51 3.08 2.63
N ASN A 118 17.91 2.39 1.56
CA ASN A 118 17.52 1.04 1.07
C ASN A 118 16.09 0.49 1.28
N GLY A 119 15.08 1.29 1.64
CA GLY A 119 13.74 0.82 1.95
C GLY A 119 12.75 1.97 2.24
N PHE A 120 11.47 1.61 2.33
CA PHE A 120 10.37 2.55 2.58
C PHE A 120 10.27 2.85 4.08
N PHE A 121 10.70 4.03 4.54
CA PHE A 121 10.76 4.40 5.96
C PHE A 121 11.48 3.35 6.84
N GLY A 122 12.60 2.82 6.34
CA GLY A 122 13.37 1.78 7.03
C GLY A 122 12.84 0.35 6.89
N MET A 123 11.72 0.16 6.18
CA MET A 123 11.22 -1.18 5.82
C MET A 123 11.87 -1.66 4.53
N ASP A 124 12.61 -2.75 4.61
CA ASP A 124 13.22 -3.41 3.45
C ASP A 124 12.17 -4.23 2.69
N LEU A 125 11.67 -3.73 1.57
CA LEU A 125 10.71 -4.45 0.70
C LEU A 125 11.41 -5.25 -0.41
N ARG A 126 12.73 -5.44 -0.35
CA ARG A 126 13.43 -6.28 -1.33
C ARG A 126 13.15 -7.74 -1.07
N CYS A 127 12.42 -8.36 -1.98
CA CYS A 127 12.26 -9.81 -2.01
C CYS A 127 13.58 -10.42 -2.53
N SER A 128 14.29 -11.16 -1.68
CA SER A 128 15.66 -11.68 -1.92
C SER A 128 15.87 -13.08 -1.32
N ASP A 129 14.82 -13.90 -1.34
CA ASP A 129 14.81 -15.30 -0.86
C ASP A 129 15.21 -15.48 0.62
N ARG A 130 14.92 -14.48 1.46
CA ARG A 130 15.11 -14.52 2.91
C ARG A 130 13.97 -15.27 3.58
N GLU A 131 14.29 -15.98 4.66
CA GLU A 131 13.29 -16.61 5.54
C GLU A 131 12.62 -15.55 6.44
N ARG A 132 11.65 -14.80 5.90
CA ARG A 132 10.80 -13.86 6.65
C ARG A 132 9.39 -13.84 6.12
N ASN A 133 8.43 -13.38 6.94
CA ASN A 133 7.07 -13.12 6.49
C ASN A 133 7.05 -11.84 5.63
N TYR A 134 7.20 -12.00 4.32
CA TYR A 134 7.28 -10.88 3.38
C TYR A 134 5.99 -10.06 3.36
N LEU A 135 4.83 -10.73 3.41
CA LEU A 135 3.53 -10.05 3.38
C LEU A 135 3.27 -9.22 4.62
N ALA A 136 3.78 -9.62 5.80
CA ALA A 136 3.69 -8.77 6.99
C ALA A 136 4.50 -7.48 6.82
N VAL A 137 5.70 -7.55 6.23
CA VAL A 137 6.51 -6.35 5.96
C VAL A 137 5.83 -5.44 4.94
N LEU A 138 5.31 -6.01 3.85
CA LEU A 138 4.57 -5.26 2.83
C LEU A 138 3.27 -4.66 3.38
N GLY A 139 2.53 -5.42 4.20
CA GLY A 139 1.32 -4.97 4.89
C GLY A 139 1.59 -3.77 5.81
N ASN A 140 2.67 -3.83 6.61
CA ASN A 140 3.09 -2.71 7.45
C ASN A 140 3.43 -1.46 6.63
N ALA A 141 4.11 -1.63 5.50
CA ALA A 141 4.45 -0.53 4.60
C ALA A 141 3.20 0.13 4.00
N VAL A 142 2.23 -0.69 3.57
CA VAL A 142 0.92 -0.23 3.07
C VAL A 142 0.15 0.50 4.17
N SER A 143 0.06 -0.05 5.39
CA SER A 143 -0.60 0.60 6.52
C SER A 143 0.04 1.94 6.86
N LEU A 144 1.37 2.03 6.82
CA LEU A 144 2.07 3.29 7.05
C LEU A 144 1.73 4.31 5.97
N ALA A 145 1.78 3.93 4.69
CA ALA A 145 1.39 4.82 3.59
C ALA A 145 -0.06 5.31 3.72
N GLN A 146 -0.98 4.44 4.17
CA GLN A 146 -2.39 4.78 4.41
C GLN A 146 -2.62 5.71 5.60
N SER A 147 -1.67 5.81 6.53
CA SER A 147 -1.77 6.71 7.69
C SER A 147 -1.49 8.18 7.34
N PHE A 148 -0.95 8.46 6.16
CA PHE A 148 -0.68 9.83 5.72
C PHE A 148 -1.95 10.52 5.23
N SER A 149 -2.12 11.78 5.65
CA SER A 149 -3.19 12.66 5.18
C SER A 149 -2.91 13.14 3.74
N PRO A 150 -3.95 13.41 2.91
CA PRO A 150 -3.80 14.02 1.59
C PRO A 150 -2.95 15.29 1.59
N VAL A 151 -2.95 16.04 2.70
CA VAL A 151 -2.16 17.27 2.89
C VAL A 151 -0.65 17.00 2.80
N ILE A 152 -0.21 15.77 3.08
CA ILE A 152 1.21 15.37 3.10
C ILE A 152 1.69 14.92 1.70
N LEU A 153 0.81 14.76 0.70
CA LEU A 153 1.21 14.43 -0.68
C LEU A 153 1.81 15.62 -1.45
N GLY A 154 1.88 16.81 -0.85
CA GLY A 154 2.42 18.03 -1.45
C GLY A 154 1.32 19.02 -1.88
N ASP A 155 1.69 20.30 -1.99
CA ASP A 155 0.76 21.40 -2.32
C ASP A 155 0.23 21.36 -3.76
N LYS A 156 0.80 20.50 -4.62
CA LYS A 156 0.42 20.42 -6.03
C LYS A 156 -0.79 19.48 -6.17
N PRO A 157 -1.86 19.91 -6.85
CA PRO A 157 -2.98 19.03 -7.12
C PRO A 157 -2.48 17.85 -7.94
N LEU A 158 -2.64 16.64 -7.39
CA LEU A 158 -2.59 15.43 -8.19
C LEU A 158 -3.58 15.61 -9.33
N THR A 159 -3.23 15.13 -10.53
CA THR A 159 -4.15 15.05 -11.66
C THR A 159 -4.11 13.63 -12.20
N PRO A 160 -5.22 13.08 -12.74
CA PRO A 160 -5.19 11.73 -13.32
C PRO A 160 -4.11 11.63 -14.42
N ALA A 161 -3.99 12.67 -15.25
CA ALA A 161 -3.01 12.72 -16.32
C ALA A 161 -1.55 12.71 -15.82
N SER A 162 -1.24 13.38 -14.70
CA SER A 162 0.11 13.34 -14.13
C SER A 162 0.44 11.99 -13.50
N ASP A 163 -0.54 11.33 -12.89
CA ASP A 163 -0.36 10.00 -12.30
C ASP A 163 -0.18 8.92 -13.37
N ASP A 164 -0.98 8.96 -14.44
CA ASP A 164 -0.84 8.07 -15.58
C ASP A 164 0.53 8.23 -16.25
N ASP A 165 0.93 9.48 -16.52
CA ASP A 165 2.24 9.83 -17.08
C ASP A 165 3.40 9.32 -16.21
N PHE A 166 3.30 9.49 -14.89
CA PHE A 166 4.28 9.00 -13.94
C PHE A 166 4.37 7.47 -13.96
N CYS A 167 3.23 6.77 -13.89
CA CYS A 167 3.14 5.32 -13.88
C CYS A 167 3.81 4.70 -15.11
N ILE A 168 3.44 5.19 -16.30
CA ILE A 168 3.99 4.72 -17.58
C ILE A 168 5.49 5.01 -17.62
N ARG A 169 5.91 6.24 -17.32
CA ARG A 169 7.33 6.63 -17.39
C ARG A 169 8.20 5.83 -16.42
N ALA A 170 7.72 5.57 -15.21
CA ALA A 170 8.47 4.82 -14.20
C ALA A 170 8.85 3.41 -14.69
N VAL A 171 7.98 2.76 -15.48
CA VAL A 171 8.25 1.42 -16.03
C VAL A 171 9.00 1.48 -17.36
N VAL A 172 8.62 2.39 -18.26
CA VAL A 172 9.17 2.47 -19.62
C VAL A 172 10.56 3.13 -19.66
N ASP A 173 10.69 4.31 -19.05
CA ASP A 173 11.94 5.08 -19.04
C ASP A 173 12.74 4.86 -17.73
N GLY A 174 12.11 4.25 -16.72
CA GLY A 174 12.68 3.96 -15.41
C GLY A 174 12.32 4.99 -14.34
N TRP A 175 12.33 4.56 -13.08
CA TRP A 175 11.99 5.41 -11.93
C TRP A 175 12.78 6.71 -11.89
N LYS A 176 14.10 6.69 -12.16
CA LYS A 176 14.94 7.90 -12.18
C LYS A 176 14.45 8.97 -13.16
N ALA A 177 13.94 8.56 -14.32
CA ALA A 177 13.39 9.47 -15.32
C ALA A 177 12.04 10.05 -14.86
N ALA A 178 11.19 9.24 -14.24
CA ALA A 178 9.93 9.70 -13.65
C ALA A 178 10.16 10.70 -12.50
N THR A 179 11.06 10.38 -11.56
CA THR A 179 11.39 11.23 -10.40
C THR A 179 12.07 12.55 -10.79
N ALA A 180 12.77 12.58 -11.93
CA ALA A 180 13.39 13.81 -12.43
C ALA A 180 12.37 14.82 -12.96
N ARG A 181 11.19 14.33 -13.42
CA ARG A 181 10.14 15.16 -14.01
C ARG A 181 9.07 15.57 -13.00
N SER A 182 8.85 14.77 -11.97
CA SER A 182 7.78 14.96 -10.99
C SER A 182 8.25 14.55 -9.61
N GLU A 183 7.83 15.32 -8.60
CA GLU A 183 8.12 15.00 -7.21
C GLU A 183 7.44 13.67 -6.83
N VAL A 184 8.20 12.85 -6.11
CA VAL A 184 7.72 11.55 -5.64
C VAL A 184 6.99 11.75 -4.33
N ASP A 185 5.68 11.54 -4.35
CA ASP A 185 4.89 11.51 -3.13
C ASP A 185 5.10 10.19 -2.36
N VAL A 186 4.56 10.14 -1.14
CA VAL A 186 4.73 9.00 -0.23
C VAL A 186 4.22 7.68 -0.81
N VAL A 187 3.13 7.71 -1.60
CA VAL A 187 2.55 6.52 -2.21
C VAL A 187 3.42 6.08 -3.40
N TRP A 188 3.87 7.01 -4.25
CA TRP A 188 4.83 6.69 -5.31
C TRP A 188 6.16 6.16 -4.75
N GLY A 189 6.63 6.65 -3.61
CA GLY A 189 7.81 6.12 -2.91
C GLY A 189 7.62 4.69 -2.42
N LEU A 190 6.42 4.35 -1.90
CA LEU A 190 6.07 2.96 -1.58
C LEU A 190 6.08 2.10 -2.85
N LEU A 191 5.40 2.54 -3.90
CA LEU A 191 5.28 1.79 -5.16
C LEU A 191 6.62 1.58 -5.84
N GLN A 192 7.54 2.55 -5.78
CA GLN A 192 8.91 2.39 -6.23
C GLN A 192 9.61 1.25 -5.50
N THR A 193 9.52 1.24 -4.17
CA THR A 193 10.19 0.23 -3.35
C THR A 193 9.58 -1.17 -3.59
N VAL A 194 8.26 -1.26 -3.80
CA VAL A 194 7.57 -2.51 -4.16
C VAL A 194 7.97 -2.98 -5.56
N ASP A 195 8.05 -2.09 -6.53
CA ASP A 195 8.42 -2.45 -7.90
C ASP A 195 9.86 -2.95 -7.97
N GLU A 196 10.81 -2.19 -7.43
CA GLU A 196 12.23 -2.56 -7.38
C GLU A 196 12.48 -3.82 -6.52
N GLY A 197 11.61 -4.10 -5.54
CA GLY A 197 11.72 -5.24 -4.64
C GLY A 197 11.06 -6.53 -5.13
N LEU A 198 9.91 -6.42 -5.80
CA LEU A 198 9.03 -7.56 -6.13
C LEU A 198 8.64 -7.60 -7.61
N TYR A 199 8.05 -6.52 -8.13
CA TYR A 199 7.44 -6.51 -9.47
C TYR A 199 8.44 -6.36 -10.61
N TYR A 200 9.72 -6.07 -10.36
CA TYR A 200 10.75 -6.15 -11.41
C TYR A 200 10.81 -7.54 -12.11
N ARG A 201 10.22 -8.58 -11.49
CA ARG A 201 10.11 -9.95 -12.01
C ARG A 201 8.96 -10.15 -13.00
N THR A 202 7.94 -9.28 -13.02
CA THR A 202 6.85 -9.35 -14.01
C THR A 202 7.27 -8.67 -15.31
N ASP A 203 6.55 -8.96 -16.40
CA ASP A 203 6.73 -8.22 -17.65
C ASP A 203 6.29 -6.74 -17.49
N PRO A 204 6.79 -5.82 -18.33
CA PRO A 204 6.52 -4.39 -18.20
C PRO A 204 5.03 -4.01 -18.23
N ILE A 205 4.19 -4.73 -18.98
CA ILE A 205 2.77 -4.39 -19.10
C ILE A 205 2.04 -4.75 -17.81
N THR A 206 2.32 -5.95 -17.29
CA THR A 206 1.82 -6.37 -15.97
C THR A 206 2.28 -5.44 -14.86
N ARG A 207 3.55 -4.99 -14.89
CA ARG A 207 4.08 -3.99 -13.93
C ARG A 207 3.27 -2.70 -13.96
N ILE A 208 3.02 -2.15 -15.14
CA ILE A 208 2.20 -0.94 -15.32
C ILE A 208 0.80 -1.14 -14.74
N GLY A 209 0.14 -2.25 -15.06
CA GLY A 209 -1.20 -2.56 -14.54
C GLY A 209 -1.23 -2.66 -13.01
N LEU A 210 -0.28 -3.39 -12.41
CA LEU A 210 -0.20 -3.57 -10.96
C LEU A 210 0.09 -2.24 -10.23
N LEU A 211 1.02 -1.43 -10.73
CA LEU A 211 1.35 -0.14 -10.13
C LEU A 211 0.19 0.82 -10.21
N ARG A 212 -0.52 0.88 -11.35
CA ARG A 212 -1.71 1.69 -11.51
C ARG A 212 -2.82 1.27 -10.55
N LEU A 213 -3.10 -0.05 -10.45
CA LEU A 213 -4.08 -0.59 -9.50
C LEU A 213 -3.76 -0.20 -8.06
N MET A 214 -2.51 -0.44 -7.63
CA MET A 214 -2.09 -0.11 -6.27
C MET A 214 -2.16 1.40 -5.99
N ARG A 215 -1.75 2.23 -6.96
CA ARG A 215 -1.82 3.70 -6.88
C ARG A 215 -3.27 4.16 -6.67
N SER A 216 -4.18 3.75 -7.55
CA SER A 216 -5.59 4.14 -7.47
C SER A 216 -6.23 3.69 -6.15
N MET A 217 -5.97 2.45 -5.73
CA MET A 217 -6.47 1.89 -4.46
C MET A 217 -5.95 2.65 -3.24
N LEU A 218 -4.66 2.99 -3.21
CA LEU A 218 -4.05 3.73 -2.10
C LEU A 218 -4.58 5.16 -2.01
N LEU A 219 -4.68 5.85 -3.16
CA LEU A 219 -5.25 7.20 -3.22
C LEU A 219 -6.71 7.24 -2.74
N GLN A 220 -7.50 6.23 -3.09
CA GLN A 220 -8.89 6.14 -2.63
C GLN A 220 -8.98 6.00 -1.11
N ARG A 221 -8.08 5.21 -0.50
CA ARG A 221 -8.07 4.98 0.95
C ARG A 221 -7.65 6.19 1.77
N ILE A 222 -6.70 6.97 1.26
CA ILE A 222 -6.26 8.20 1.95
C ILE A 222 -7.21 9.37 1.67
N GLY A 223 -8.24 9.21 0.83
CA GLY A 223 -9.18 10.27 0.47
C GLY A 223 -8.60 11.31 -0.51
N ALA A 224 -7.54 10.95 -1.23
CA ALA A 224 -6.91 11.79 -2.25
C ALA A 224 -7.30 11.39 -3.69
N ALA A 225 -8.13 10.35 -3.85
CA ALA A 225 -8.62 9.94 -5.16
C ALA A 225 -9.49 11.01 -5.81
N HIS A 226 -9.35 11.15 -7.13
CA HIS A 226 -10.23 11.99 -7.93
C HIS A 226 -11.61 11.38 -8.10
N ARG A 227 -12.61 12.24 -8.32
CA ARG A 227 -13.98 11.79 -8.68
C ARG A 227 -14.00 10.97 -9.96
N ASP A 228 -13.09 11.25 -10.88
CA ASP A 228 -12.92 10.54 -12.14
C ASP A 228 -11.89 9.40 -12.05
N SER A 229 -11.47 9.02 -10.83
CA SER A 229 -10.55 7.88 -10.66
C SER A 229 -11.24 6.59 -11.11
N SER A 230 -10.79 6.08 -12.25
CA SER A 230 -11.34 4.89 -12.91
C SER A 230 -10.75 3.63 -12.27
N LEU A 231 -11.08 3.40 -11.01
CA LEU A 231 -10.79 2.10 -10.39
C LEU A 231 -11.71 1.06 -11.03
N PRO A 232 -11.19 -0.07 -11.54
CA PRO A 232 -12.01 -1.13 -12.10
C PRO A 232 -13.02 -1.69 -11.08
N GLU A 233 -14.23 -2.03 -11.54
CA GLU A 233 -15.31 -2.52 -10.67
C GLU A 233 -14.87 -3.74 -9.84
N TYR A 234 -14.09 -4.65 -10.44
CA TYR A 234 -13.57 -5.85 -9.78
C TYR A 234 -12.63 -5.54 -8.60
N MET A 235 -12.10 -4.33 -8.48
CA MET A 235 -11.25 -3.94 -7.34
C MET A 235 -12.05 -3.44 -6.14
N SER A 236 -13.35 -3.16 -6.32
CA SER A 236 -14.24 -2.72 -5.24
C SER A 236 -14.19 -3.68 -4.04
N ALA A 237 -14.34 -3.13 -2.84
CA ALA A 237 -14.31 -3.94 -1.62
C ALA A 237 -15.50 -4.91 -1.58
N THR A 238 -15.22 -6.20 -1.37
CA THR A 238 -16.24 -7.21 -1.13
C THR A 238 -16.81 -7.10 0.29
N PRO A 239 -17.97 -7.71 0.57
CA PRO A 239 -18.50 -7.80 1.94
C PRO A 239 -17.52 -8.46 2.92
N VAL A 240 -16.74 -9.44 2.47
CA VAL A 240 -15.73 -10.14 3.27
C VAL A 240 -14.59 -9.18 3.63
N GLN A 241 -14.05 -8.45 2.65
CA GLN A 241 -13.01 -7.42 2.88
C GLN A 241 -13.48 -6.34 3.85
N ALA A 242 -14.75 -5.91 3.77
CA ALA A 242 -15.30 -4.89 4.64
C ALA A 242 -15.56 -5.39 6.08
N SER A 243 -15.82 -6.69 6.26
CA SER A 243 -16.23 -7.25 7.55
C SER A 243 -15.08 -7.87 8.35
N ILE A 244 -14.03 -8.34 7.68
CA ILE A 244 -12.95 -9.10 8.31
C ILE A 244 -11.64 -8.31 8.25
N MET A 245 -11.00 -8.14 9.41
CA MET A 245 -9.66 -7.56 9.48
C MET A 245 -8.64 -8.51 8.84
N HIS A 246 -7.89 -8.02 7.86
CA HIS A 246 -6.93 -8.80 7.09
C HIS A 246 -5.68 -7.97 6.75
N GLN A 247 -4.68 -8.61 6.14
CA GLN A 247 -3.45 -7.92 5.72
C GLN A 247 -3.75 -6.98 4.53
N PRO A 248 -3.43 -5.67 4.61
CA PRO A 248 -3.82 -4.68 3.58
C PRO A 248 -3.34 -4.99 2.17
N PHE A 249 -2.26 -5.77 2.04
CA PHE A 249 -1.74 -6.20 0.75
C PHE A 249 -2.74 -7.05 -0.05
N LEU A 250 -3.59 -7.84 0.62
CA LEU A 250 -4.54 -8.74 -0.05
C LEU A 250 -5.53 -7.97 -0.94
N ASP A 251 -5.76 -6.70 -0.66
CA ASP A 251 -6.71 -5.90 -1.40
C ASP A 251 -6.27 -5.58 -2.83
N PHE A 252 -4.98 -5.70 -3.13
CA PHE A 252 -4.41 -5.37 -4.43
C PHE A 252 -4.45 -6.51 -5.45
N PHE A 253 -4.90 -7.72 -5.06
CA PHE A 253 -5.10 -8.78 -6.04
C PHE A 253 -6.33 -8.48 -6.91
N PRO A 254 -6.24 -8.61 -8.24
CA PRO A 254 -7.34 -8.31 -9.15
C PRO A 254 -8.60 -9.15 -8.92
N TRP A 255 -8.47 -10.40 -8.46
CA TRP A 255 -9.61 -11.35 -8.38
C TRP A 255 -10.34 -11.27 -7.02
N PRO A 256 -11.61 -10.81 -6.97
CA PRO A 256 -12.38 -10.70 -5.73
C PRO A 256 -12.46 -12.02 -4.94
N GLN A 257 -12.73 -13.12 -5.64
CA GLN A 257 -12.90 -14.44 -5.01
C GLN A 257 -11.59 -14.93 -4.40
N PHE A 258 -10.46 -14.63 -5.03
CA PHE A 258 -9.13 -14.95 -4.50
C PHE A 258 -8.86 -14.16 -3.21
N ARG A 259 -9.19 -12.86 -3.19
CA ARG A 259 -9.08 -12.03 -1.98
C ARG A 259 -9.90 -12.61 -0.84
N ASP A 260 -11.18 -12.89 -1.09
CA ASP A 260 -12.10 -13.43 -0.07
C ASP A 260 -11.63 -14.78 0.47
N TYR A 261 -11.17 -15.67 -0.41
CA TYR A 261 -10.62 -16.96 -0.01
C TYR A 261 -9.42 -16.81 0.93
N TRP A 262 -8.48 -15.92 0.59
CA TRP A 262 -7.28 -15.70 1.42
C TRP A 262 -7.61 -15.00 2.74
N ILE A 263 -8.61 -14.13 2.76
CA ILE A 263 -9.09 -13.48 3.98
C ILE A 263 -9.74 -14.49 4.93
N LEU A 264 -10.59 -15.39 4.41
CA LEU A 264 -11.31 -16.38 5.21
C LEU A 264 -10.40 -17.50 5.72
N ASN A 265 -9.45 -17.96 4.91
CA ASN A 265 -8.56 -19.07 5.27
C ASN A 265 -7.28 -18.62 5.99
N GLY A 266 -6.99 -17.31 5.96
CA GLY A 266 -5.85 -16.71 6.64
C GLY A 266 -4.53 -16.85 5.86
N THR A 267 -3.65 -15.87 6.05
CA THR A 267 -2.34 -15.77 5.40
C THR A 267 -1.26 -15.59 6.46
N GLU A 268 -1.19 -16.52 7.42
CA GLU A 268 -0.37 -16.34 8.62
C GLU A 268 1.13 -16.20 8.32
N TYR A 269 1.62 -16.88 7.29
CA TYR A 269 3.01 -16.80 6.87
C TYR A 269 3.16 -17.04 5.38
N VAL A 270 3.62 -16.02 4.67
CA VAL A 270 4.02 -16.10 3.27
C VAL A 270 5.46 -15.63 3.18
N ASP A 271 6.34 -16.54 2.78
CA ASP A 271 7.76 -16.25 2.63
C ASP A 271 8.05 -15.48 1.34
N GLU A 272 9.30 -15.03 1.21
CA GLU A 272 9.77 -14.33 0.02
C GLU A 272 9.70 -15.21 -1.24
N SER A 273 9.93 -16.52 -1.10
CA SER A 273 9.88 -17.45 -2.22
C SER A 273 8.47 -17.53 -2.82
N CYS A 274 7.44 -17.59 -1.98
CA CYS A 274 6.05 -17.58 -2.40
C CYS A 274 5.68 -16.25 -3.08
N ALA A 275 6.12 -15.11 -2.52
CA ALA A 275 5.88 -13.79 -3.14
C ALA A 275 6.57 -13.65 -4.51
N ALA A 276 7.83 -14.07 -4.62
CA ALA A 276 8.57 -14.08 -5.89
C ALA A 276 7.96 -15.04 -6.91
N SER A 277 7.49 -16.20 -6.44
CA SER A 277 6.79 -17.18 -7.26
C SER A 277 5.45 -16.63 -7.77
N PHE A 278 4.72 -15.89 -6.96
CA PHE A 278 3.51 -15.20 -7.42
C PHE A 278 3.85 -14.14 -8.48
N SER A 279 4.83 -13.28 -8.23
CA SER A 279 5.20 -12.20 -9.15
C SER A 279 5.83 -12.68 -10.46
N THR A 280 6.19 -13.95 -10.60
CA THR A 280 6.63 -14.52 -11.88
C THR A 280 5.50 -15.20 -12.65
N ARG A 281 4.34 -15.40 -12.02
CA ARG A 281 3.19 -16.13 -12.61
C ARG A 281 2.01 -15.24 -12.94
N ILE A 282 1.83 -14.12 -12.22
CA ILE A 282 0.80 -13.15 -12.57
C ILE A 282 1.20 -12.46 -13.88
N TRP A 283 0.26 -12.36 -14.80
CA TRP A 283 0.43 -11.60 -16.03
C TRP A 283 -0.87 -10.95 -16.48
N PHE A 284 -0.72 -9.85 -17.21
CA PHE A 284 -1.79 -9.09 -17.82
C PHE A 284 -1.86 -9.43 -19.31
N GLU A 285 -3.00 -9.89 -19.77
CA GLU A 285 -3.22 -10.27 -21.17
C GLU A 285 -3.19 -9.04 -22.07
N TRP A 286 -2.10 -8.96 -22.82
CA TRP A 286 -1.87 -7.90 -23.78
C TRP A 286 -1.31 -8.48 -25.07
N PRO A 287 -2.12 -8.52 -26.15
CA PRO A 287 -1.70 -9.13 -27.41
C PRO A 287 -0.84 -8.19 -28.28
N PHE A 288 -0.65 -6.93 -27.85
CA PHE A 288 0.08 -5.90 -28.58
C PHE A 288 1.47 -5.66 -27.96
N GLU A 289 2.21 -4.70 -28.50
CA GLU A 289 3.52 -4.37 -27.95
C GLU A 289 3.40 -3.37 -26.79
N LEU A 290 4.49 -3.22 -26.02
CA LEU A 290 4.56 -2.25 -24.92
C LEU A 290 4.27 -0.81 -25.40
N ARG A 291 4.66 -0.47 -26.64
CA ARG A 291 4.42 0.85 -27.22
C ARG A 291 2.93 1.19 -27.38
N ASP A 292 2.08 0.16 -27.46
CA ASP A 292 0.64 0.31 -27.72
C ASP A 292 -0.15 0.53 -26.41
N VAL A 293 0.51 0.44 -25.26
CA VAL A 293 -0.09 0.70 -23.92
C VAL A 293 -0.41 2.17 -23.73
N TYR A 294 0.32 3.07 -24.42
CA TYR A 294 0.22 4.51 -24.18
C TYR A 294 0.39 5.33 -25.45
N HIS A 295 -0.10 6.57 -25.39
CA HIS A 295 0.17 7.61 -26.37
C HIS A 295 1.11 8.66 -25.77
N LYS A 296 2.05 9.11 -26.59
CA LYS A 296 2.97 10.20 -26.24
C LYS A 296 2.57 11.46 -26.96
N GLN A 297 2.13 12.47 -26.22
CA GLN A 297 1.90 13.80 -26.76
C GLN A 297 3.25 14.49 -26.97
N VAL A 298 3.65 14.65 -28.24
CA VAL A 298 5.01 15.10 -28.60
C VAL A 298 5.33 16.51 -28.10
N ILE A 299 4.34 17.42 -28.07
CA ILE A 299 4.55 18.83 -27.71
C ILE A 299 4.84 18.97 -26.21
N THR A 300 4.07 18.28 -25.38
CA THR A 300 4.13 18.36 -23.93
C THR A 300 5.02 17.29 -23.32
N ASP A 301 5.46 16.30 -24.11
CA ASP A 301 6.17 15.10 -23.66
C ASP A 301 5.39 14.28 -22.62
N THR A 302 4.06 14.39 -22.62
CA THR A 302 3.18 13.67 -21.68
C THR A 302 2.73 12.33 -22.23
N LEU A 303 2.71 11.32 -21.37
CA LEU A 303 2.26 9.97 -21.65
C LEU A 303 0.85 9.80 -21.07
N SER A 304 -0.05 9.17 -21.81
CA SER A 304 -1.39 8.81 -21.36
C SER A 304 -1.72 7.40 -21.84
N PHE A 305 -2.54 6.66 -21.10
CA PHE A 305 -2.96 5.32 -21.52
C PHE A 305 -3.74 5.33 -22.83
N SER A 306 -3.56 4.26 -23.63
CA SER A 306 -4.34 4.03 -24.83
C SER A 306 -5.76 3.55 -24.47
N ALA A 307 -6.72 3.79 -25.37
CA ALA A 307 -8.10 3.34 -25.16
C ALA A 307 -8.20 1.80 -25.07
N GLU A 308 -7.34 1.11 -25.81
CA GLU A 308 -7.22 -0.35 -25.80
C GLU A 308 -6.73 -0.86 -24.44
N PHE A 309 -5.72 -0.21 -23.86
CA PHE A 309 -5.25 -0.54 -22.52
C PHE A 309 -6.33 -0.26 -21.48
N GLU A 310 -7.00 0.88 -21.55
CA GLU A 310 -8.10 1.22 -20.63
C GLU A 310 -9.23 0.18 -20.66
N SER A 311 -9.65 -0.24 -21.85
CA SER A 311 -10.70 -1.25 -22.00
C SER A 311 -10.31 -2.57 -21.34
N ARG A 312 -9.05 -3.02 -21.53
CA ARG A 312 -8.54 -4.26 -20.93
C ARG A 312 -8.33 -4.12 -19.43
N TYR A 313 -7.87 -2.96 -18.98
CA TYR A 313 -7.63 -2.66 -17.57
C TYR A 313 -8.91 -2.77 -16.74
N HIS A 314 -10.06 -2.41 -17.31
CA HIS A 314 -11.37 -2.54 -16.67
C HIS A 314 -11.99 -3.95 -16.81
N ASP A 315 -11.40 -4.83 -17.61
CA ASP A 315 -11.86 -6.20 -17.82
C ASP A 315 -11.06 -7.17 -16.96
N LEU A 316 -11.73 -7.81 -15.99
CA LEU A 316 -11.12 -8.79 -15.09
C LEU A 316 -10.52 -9.98 -15.87
N SER A 317 -11.07 -10.31 -17.05
CA SER A 317 -10.56 -11.43 -17.86
C SER A 317 -9.16 -11.17 -18.43
N SER A 318 -8.68 -9.92 -18.39
CA SER A 318 -7.31 -9.58 -18.78
C SER A 318 -6.28 -10.00 -17.73
N TRP A 319 -6.68 -10.39 -16.51
CA TRP A 319 -5.75 -10.82 -15.48
C TRP A 319 -5.68 -12.34 -15.41
N HIS A 320 -4.46 -12.87 -15.47
CA HIS A 320 -4.20 -14.30 -15.38
C HIS A 320 -3.12 -14.64 -14.36
N LEU A 321 -3.21 -15.85 -13.80
CA LEU A 321 -2.19 -16.43 -12.94
C LEU A 321 -1.78 -17.77 -13.56
N GLY A 322 -0.54 -17.85 -14.06
CA GLY A 322 -0.06 -19.05 -14.73
C GLY A 322 -0.07 -20.29 -13.82
N SER A 323 -0.62 -21.40 -14.33
CA SER A 323 -0.28 -22.73 -13.83
C SER A 323 1.02 -23.20 -14.49
N GLU A 324 1.90 -23.86 -13.73
CA GLU A 324 3.13 -24.45 -14.28
C GLU A 324 2.77 -25.32 -15.50
N ARG A 325 3.41 -25.06 -16.65
CA ARG A 325 3.20 -25.80 -17.91
C ARG A 325 3.31 -27.32 -17.69
N GLU A 326 2.24 -28.03 -18.07
CA GLU A 326 2.13 -29.44 -18.45
C GLU A 326 2.46 -30.52 -17.38
N TRP A 327 1.43 -31.33 -17.12
CA TRP A 327 1.26 -32.39 -16.11
C TRP A 327 2.28 -33.56 -16.18
N PRO A 328 2.64 -34.17 -15.03
CA PRO A 328 2.07 -35.48 -14.71
C PRO A 328 1.39 -35.51 -13.33
N GLU A 329 0.41 -36.41 -13.22
CA GLU A 329 -0.54 -36.62 -12.13
C GLU A 329 0.01 -36.37 -10.71
N LEU A 330 -0.77 -35.56 -9.96
CA LEU A 330 -0.69 -35.14 -8.55
C LEU A 330 0.01 -33.77 -8.36
N SER A 331 -0.62 -32.71 -7.84
CA SER A 331 -1.83 -32.61 -7.04
C SER A 331 -2.38 -31.18 -7.08
N LEU A 332 -3.61 -31.08 -7.56
CA LEU A 332 -4.54 -29.95 -7.46
C LEU A 332 -5.04 -29.76 -6.01
N GLU A 333 -4.22 -30.04 -5.00
CA GLU A 333 -4.60 -30.05 -3.57
C GLU A 333 -4.10 -28.84 -2.78
N THR A 334 -3.32 -27.93 -3.39
CA THR A 334 -2.73 -26.80 -2.65
C THR A 334 -3.35 -25.43 -2.92
N CYS A 335 -4.14 -25.26 -3.99
CA CYS A 335 -4.78 -23.96 -4.29
C CYS A 335 -6.16 -24.05 -4.97
N GLN A 336 -6.78 -25.23 -5.09
CA GLN A 336 -8.15 -25.33 -5.61
C GLN A 336 -9.12 -25.78 -4.53
N LEU A 337 -9.85 -24.81 -3.99
CA LEU A 337 -11.20 -25.04 -3.52
C LEU A 337 -12.09 -23.97 -4.16
N GLY A 338 -12.90 -24.41 -5.14
CA GLY A 338 -14.20 -23.82 -5.43
C GLY A 338 -14.28 -22.64 -6.40
N LEU A 339 -13.85 -22.81 -7.66
CA LEU A 339 -14.26 -21.90 -8.75
C LEU A 339 -15.11 -22.56 -9.85
N GLU A 340 -15.36 -23.87 -9.80
CA GLU A 340 -16.22 -24.58 -10.77
C GLU A 340 -17.69 -24.74 -10.33
N GLU A 341 -18.06 -24.38 -9.10
CA GLU A 341 -19.46 -24.49 -8.61
C GLU A 341 -20.32 -23.23 -8.79
N LEU A 342 -19.85 -22.21 -9.51
CA LEU A 342 -20.55 -20.91 -9.63
C LEU A 342 -21.20 -20.62 -11.00
N GLN A 343 -21.41 -21.62 -11.86
CA GLN A 343 -22.28 -21.45 -13.04
C GLN A 343 -23.75 -21.72 -12.70
N PRO A 344 -24.70 -20.79 -12.97
CA PRO A 344 -26.12 -21.08 -12.84
C PRO A 344 -26.56 -22.09 -13.92
N PRO A 345 -27.56 -22.93 -13.65
CA PRO A 345 -28.03 -23.91 -14.63
C PRO A 345 -28.62 -23.18 -15.83
N LEU A 346 -28.12 -23.50 -17.03
CA LEU A 346 -28.75 -23.13 -18.29
C LEU A 346 -30.17 -23.71 -18.32
N THR A 347 -31.15 -22.82 -18.29
CA THR A 347 -32.55 -23.14 -18.54
C THR A 347 -32.74 -23.61 -19.99
N GLY A 348 -33.26 -24.82 -20.14
CA GLY A 348 -34.09 -25.29 -21.26
C GLY A 348 -33.35 -25.71 -22.53
N ASP A 349 -33.45 -26.99 -22.89
CA ASP A 349 -34.47 -27.38 -23.88
C ASP A 349 -34.65 -28.90 -24.04
N ALA A 350 -35.93 -29.25 -24.16
CA ALA A 350 -36.55 -30.36 -24.89
C ALA A 350 -35.75 -31.67 -25.11
N ILE A 351 -36.21 -32.74 -24.45
CA ILE A 351 -36.18 -34.09 -25.03
C ILE A 351 -37.62 -34.56 -25.22
N ASN A 352 -38.06 -34.45 -26.46
CA ASN A 352 -39.15 -35.20 -27.06
C ASN A 352 -38.56 -36.53 -27.59
N LYS A 353 -39.42 -37.57 -27.66
CA LYS A 353 -39.21 -38.97 -28.13
C LYS A 353 -38.84 -39.93 -26.99
N THR A 354 -39.59 -40.97 -26.67
CA THR A 354 -40.58 -41.74 -27.47
C THR A 354 -41.58 -42.40 -26.52
#